data_AF-A0AA39Y0L3-F1
#
_entry.id   AF-A0AA39Y0L3-F1
#
_cell.length_a   1.000
_cell.length_b   1.000
_cell.length_c   1.000
_cell.angle_alpha   90.00
_cell.angle_beta   90.00
_cell.angle_gamma   90.00
#
_symmetry.space_group_name_H-M   'P 1'
#
loop_
_entity.id
_entity.type
_entity.pdbx_description
1 polymer ?
#
loop_
_entity_poly.entity_id
_entity_poly.type
_entity_poly.pdbx_seq_one_letter_code
_entity_poly.pdbx_strand_id
1 'polypeptide(L)'
;MTLESRALAQFDRLVNQKELLWAEAPPRHVPAKPFSLQMRIAKSLLKKPWTSRQKKVDNAFADEDPDFNLGKVGPGHRLILNKFSVVRPQFVLPTIEFQSQNDPLTAADLDAAWEVLSSLENEYMIIFNCGADAGASVGHKHLQILPCPDPKEHTLFPETNLLEEGP
;
A
#
# COMPACT_ATOMS: atom_id res chain seq x y z
N MET A 1 7.07 -21.87 3.41
CA MET A 1 6.69 -20.55 3.96
C MET A 1 6.00 -19.80 2.83
N THR A 2 4.81 -19.26 3.08
CA THR A 2 4.04 -18.48 2.09
C THR A 2 4.69 -17.11 1.85
N LEU A 3 4.27 -16.39 0.80
CA LEU A 3 4.70 -15.02 0.57
C LEU A 3 4.37 -14.14 1.77
N GLU A 4 3.13 -14.24 2.28
CA GLU A 4 2.64 -13.39 3.36
C GLU A 4 3.36 -13.67 4.69
N SER A 5 3.50 -14.94 5.10
CA SER A 5 4.22 -15.27 6.32
C SER A 5 5.69 -14.84 6.28
N ARG A 6 6.35 -14.95 5.11
CA ARG A 6 7.72 -14.43 4.91
C ARG A 6 7.75 -12.90 4.99
N ALA A 7 6.82 -12.22 4.33
CA ALA A 7 6.74 -10.76 4.34
C ALA A 7 6.50 -10.21 5.75
N LEU A 8 5.62 -10.86 6.53
CA LEU A 8 5.36 -10.51 7.92
C LEU A 8 6.60 -10.65 8.80
N ALA A 9 7.33 -11.75 8.67
CA ALA A 9 8.58 -11.95 9.41
C ALA A 9 9.65 -10.91 9.05
N GLN A 10 9.77 -10.56 7.77
CA GLN A 10 10.69 -9.53 7.27
C GLN A 10 10.28 -8.13 7.76
N PHE A 11 8.98 -7.82 7.74
CA PHE A 11 8.42 -6.57 8.28
C PHE A 11 8.73 -6.42 9.77
N ASP A 12 8.46 -7.43 10.59
CA ASP A 12 8.71 -7.38 12.04
C ASP A 12 10.19 -7.21 12.36
N ARG A 13 11.05 -7.90 11.63
CA ARG A 13 12.50 -7.74 11.76
C ARG A 13 12.93 -6.30 11.51
N LEU A 14 12.47 -5.70 10.40
CA LEU A 14 12.80 -4.32 10.04
C LEU A 14 12.25 -3.28 11.03
N VAL A 15 11.05 -3.53 11.57
CA VAL A 15 10.48 -2.69 12.65
C VAL A 15 11.37 -2.75 13.90
N ASN A 16 11.79 -3.95 14.30
CA ASN A 16 12.68 -4.15 15.45
C ASN A 16 14.05 -3.48 15.26
N GLN A 17 14.56 -3.47 14.01
CA GLN A 17 15.80 -2.79 13.63
C GLN A 17 15.64 -1.26 13.47
N LYS A 18 14.39 -0.74 13.53
CA LYS A 18 14.04 0.67 13.29
C LYS A 18 14.33 1.16 11.86
N GLU A 19 14.44 0.23 10.91
CA GLU A 19 14.66 0.53 9.50
C GLU A 19 13.32 0.76 8.77
N LEU A 20 12.27 0.04 9.19
CA LEU A 20 10.88 0.28 8.79
C LEU A 20 10.15 1.05 9.89
N LEU A 21 9.58 2.20 9.52
CA LEU A 21 8.87 3.08 10.45
C LEU A 21 7.40 2.70 10.52
N TRP A 22 7.08 1.88 11.52
CA TRP A 22 5.71 1.51 11.86
C TRP A 22 5.52 1.54 13.38
N ALA A 23 4.31 1.87 13.79
CA ALA A 23 3.83 1.69 15.14
C ALA A 23 2.36 1.30 15.04
N GLU A 24 1.88 0.50 15.98
CA GLU A 24 0.49 0.08 15.98
C GLU A 24 -0.44 1.31 15.99
N ALA A 25 -1.35 1.33 15.00
CA ALA A 25 -2.31 2.40 14.79
C ALA A 25 -3.68 1.76 14.55
N PRO A 26 -4.36 1.31 15.63
CA PRO A 26 -5.62 0.59 15.48
C PRO A 26 -6.68 1.49 14.82
N PRO A 27 -7.57 0.90 14.00
CA PRO A 27 -8.61 1.67 13.34
C PRO A 27 -9.61 2.22 14.36
N ARG A 28 -10.12 3.42 14.07
CA ARG A 28 -11.26 4.05 14.75
C ARG A 28 -12.40 4.11 13.76
N HIS A 29 -13.47 3.36 14.05
CA HIS A 29 -14.67 3.37 13.24
C HIS A 29 -15.56 4.54 13.66
N VAL A 30 -15.95 5.36 12.69
CA VAL A 30 -16.86 6.48 12.87
C VAL A 30 -18.08 6.21 12.01
N PRO A 31 -19.21 5.80 12.62
CA PRO A 31 -20.47 5.67 11.91
C PRO A 31 -20.86 7.02 11.30
N ALA A 32 -21.12 7.04 10.00
CA ALA A 32 -21.55 8.22 9.28
C ALA A 32 -22.42 7.81 8.08
N LYS A 33 -23.18 8.76 7.53
CA LYS A 33 -24.00 8.57 6.32
C LYS A 33 -23.50 9.47 5.18
N PRO A 34 -23.52 9.00 3.92
CA PRO A 34 -23.91 7.65 3.50
C PRO A 34 -22.80 6.60 3.72
N PHE A 35 -21.59 7.01 4.08
CA PHE A 35 -20.45 6.10 4.29
C PHE A 35 -19.95 6.17 5.73
N SER A 36 -19.74 5.01 6.35
CA SER A 36 -18.95 4.93 7.57
C SER A 36 -17.48 5.20 7.27
N LEU A 37 -16.75 5.75 8.23
CA LEU A 37 -15.34 6.09 8.08
C LEU A 37 -14.48 5.19 8.97
N GLN A 38 -13.32 4.79 8.45
CA GLN A 38 -12.25 4.20 9.24
C GLN A 38 -11.08 5.18 9.32
N MET A 39 -10.70 5.60 10.53
CA MET A 39 -9.59 6.53 10.76
C MET A 39 -8.44 5.84 11.49
N ARG A 40 -7.20 6.17 11.15
CA ARG A 40 -5.99 5.72 11.87
C ARG A 40 -5.13 6.90 12.26
N ILE A 41 -4.61 6.90 13.48
CA ILE A 41 -3.66 7.93 13.96
C ILE A 41 -2.26 7.32 13.98
N ALA A 42 -1.55 7.41 12.85
CA ALA A 42 -0.23 6.84 12.67
C ALA A 42 0.88 7.78 13.14
N LYS A 43 1.24 7.71 14.43
CA LYS A 43 2.31 8.53 15.02
C LYS A 43 3.69 8.30 14.37
N SER A 44 3.92 7.12 13.78
CA SER A 44 5.14 6.80 13.04
C SER A 44 5.43 7.77 11.90
N LEU A 45 4.38 8.33 11.28
CA LEU A 45 4.51 9.27 10.16
C LEU A 45 5.10 10.63 10.56
N LEU A 46 5.09 10.99 11.84
CA LEU A 46 5.77 12.20 12.32
C LEU A 46 7.29 12.16 12.08
N LYS A 47 7.86 10.96 11.94
CA LYS A 47 9.28 10.75 11.64
C LYS A 47 9.58 10.72 10.14
N LYS A 48 8.54 10.77 9.29
CA LYS A 48 8.74 10.81 7.84
C LYS A 48 9.33 12.18 7.48
N PRO A 49 10.43 12.23 6.72
CA PRO A 49 10.99 13.50 6.28
C PRO A 49 9.96 14.24 5.43
N TRP A 50 9.40 15.32 5.96
CA TRP A 50 8.50 16.21 5.23
C TRP A 50 9.34 17.31 4.61
N THR A 51 9.48 17.30 3.29
CA THR A 51 10.05 18.42 2.54
C THR A 51 8.92 19.20 1.89
N SER A 52 8.81 20.49 2.20
CA SER A 52 7.81 21.42 1.62
C SER A 52 7.85 21.50 0.08
N ARG A 53 8.97 21.09 -0.52
CA ARG A 53 9.07 20.67 -1.91
C ARG A 53 9.18 19.15 -1.91
N GLN A 54 8.19 18.44 -2.46
CA GLN A 54 8.45 17.08 -2.93
C GLN A 54 9.60 17.19 -3.95
N LYS A 55 10.82 16.81 -3.55
CA LYS A 55 11.84 16.55 -4.56
C LYS A 55 11.25 15.43 -5.40
N LYS A 56 11.06 15.68 -6.69
CA LYS A 56 10.88 14.59 -7.66
C LYS A 56 12.11 13.71 -7.54
N VAL A 57 12.01 12.67 -6.73
CA VAL A 57 12.97 11.57 -6.76
C VAL A 57 12.42 10.71 -7.87
N ASP A 58 12.96 10.94 -9.08
CA ASP A 58 12.47 10.26 -10.27
C ASP A 58 12.61 8.74 -10.09
N ASN A 59 13.67 8.25 -9.44
CA ASN A 59 13.86 6.82 -9.24
C ASN A 59 13.89 6.42 -7.75
N ALA A 60 12.77 6.64 -7.05
CA ALA A 60 12.67 6.36 -5.61
C ALA A 60 12.77 4.86 -5.24
N PHE A 61 12.65 3.98 -6.24
CA PHE A 61 12.72 2.52 -6.08
C PHE A 61 13.93 1.90 -6.78
N ALA A 62 14.91 2.72 -7.19
CA ALA A 62 16.16 2.27 -7.79
C ALA A 62 16.96 1.37 -6.83
N ASP A 63 16.94 1.72 -5.55
CA ASP A 63 17.71 1.06 -4.51
C ASP A 63 17.10 -0.33 -4.25
N GLU A 64 17.83 -1.36 -4.70
CA GLU A 64 17.52 -2.76 -4.46
C GLU A 64 17.89 -3.17 -3.03
N ASP A 65 17.40 -2.44 -2.03
CA ASP A 65 17.61 -2.85 -0.64
C ASP A 65 17.02 -4.27 -0.45
N PRO A 66 17.87 -5.31 -0.30
CA PRO A 66 17.41 -6.69 -0.29
C PRO A 66 16.49 -6.94 0.90
N ASP A 67 16.62 -6.14 1.97
CA ASP A 67 15.82 -6.27 3.17
C ASP A 67 14.41 -5.75 3.00
N PHE A 68 14.13 -4.90 2.01
CA PHE A 68 12.77 -4.47 1.68
C PHE A 68 12.18 -5.23 0.50
N ASN A 69 13.00 -5.92 -0.29
CA ASN A 69 12.60 -6.63 -1.48
C ASN A 69 11.98 -8.00 -1.16
N LEU A 70 10.83 -8.30 -1.76
CA LEU A 70 10.12 -9.56 -1.63
C LEU A 70 10.17 -10.42 -2.90
N GLY A 71 10.72 -9.91 -4.00
CA GLY A 71 10.91 -10.61 -5.25
C GLY A 71 10.32 -9.87 -6.45
N LYS A 72 10.66 -10.36 -7.66
CA LYS A 72 10.04 -9.92 -8.90
C LYS A 72 8.60 -10.45 -9.01
N VAL A 73 7.75 -9.67 -9.65
CA VAL A 73 6.37 -10.03 -9.98
C VAL A 73 6.19 -9.80 -11.48
N GLY A 74 5.93 -10.86 -12.22
CA GLY A 74 5.98 -10.83 -13.67
C GLY A 74 7.29 -10.23 -14.24
N PRO A 75 7.25 -9.71 -15.48
CA PRO A 75 8.45 -9.21 -16.16
C PRO A 75 8.85 -7.78 -15.74
N GLY A 76 7.91 -6.99 -15.21
CA GLY A 76 8.06 -5.54 -15.08
C GLY A 76 7.96 -4.97 -13.68
N HIS A 77 7.63 -5.78 -12.66
CA HIS A 77 7.39 -5.31 -11.30
C HIS A 77 8.24 -6.03 -10.27
N ARG A 78 8.35 -5.41 -9.10
CA ARG A 78 8.91 -6.02 -7.89
C ARG A 78 7.99 -5.73 -6.72
N LEU A 79 7.84 -6.66 -5.80
CA LEU A 79 7.09 -6.43 -4.56
C LEU A 79 8.07 -6.00 -3.47
N ILE A 80 7.77 -4.91 -2.78
CA ILE A 80 8.58 -4.41 -1.66
C ILE A 80 7.73 -4.05 -0.45
N LEU A 81 8.33 -4.04 0.74
CA LEU A 81 7.72 -3.49 1.95
C LEU A 81 7.73 -1.95 1.93
N ASN A 82 6.66 -1.32 2.40
CA ASN A 82 6.63 0.14 2.56
C ASN A 82 7.43 0.55 3.82
N LYS A 83 8.49 1.34 3.63
CA LYS A 83 9.29 1.90 4.73
C LYS A 83 8.51 2.77 5.71
N PHE A 84 7.46 3.47 5.25
CA PHE A 84 6.62 4.36 6.05
C PHE A 84 5.21 3.78 6.18
N SER A 85 5.10 2.64 6.84
CA SER A 85 3.86 1.87 6.90
C SER A 85 2.87 2.40 7.93
N VAL A 86 1.59 2.37 7.58
CA VAL A 86 0.46 2.63 8.50
C VAL A 86 -0.21 1.32 8.95
N VAL A 87 -0.15 0.28 8.11
CA VAL A 87 -0.73 -1.04 8.34
C VAL A 87 0.36 -2.11 8.27
N ARG A 88 0.11 -3.27 8.88
CA ARG A 88 1.05 -4.39 8.95
C ARG A 88 0.48 -5.60 8.19
N PRO A 89 1.15 -6.10 7.14
CA PRO A 89 2.18 -5.40 6.37
C PRO A 89 1.53 -4.39 5.40
N GLN A 90 2.31 -3.45 4.89
CA GLN A 90 1.93 -2.62 3.75
C GLN A 90 2.97 -2.81 2.65
N PHE A 91 2.50 -3.02 1.43
CA PHE A 91 3.37 -3.24 0.29
C PHE A 91 3.33 -2.08 -0.71
N VAL A 92 4.39 -2.04 -1.51
CA VAL A 92 4.47 -1.23 -2.72
C VAL A 92 4.87 -2.17 -3.87
N LEU A 93 4.22 -2.00 -5.02
CA LEU A 93 4.48 -2.74 -6.24
C LEU A 93 4.94 -1.74 -7.32
N PRO A 94 6.21 -1.26 -7.28
CA PRO A 94 6.73 -0.37 -8.30
C PRO A 94 7.10 -1.12 -9.58
N THR A 95 7.11 -0.39 -10.69
CA THR A 95 7.75 -0.86 -11.93
C THR A 95 9.27 -0.98 -11.70
N ILE A 96 9.91 -1.97 -12.31
CA ILE A 96 11.37 -2.17 -12.21
C ILE A 96 12.08 -1.01 -12.90
N GLU A 97 11.70 -0.73 -14.14
CA GLU A 97 12.15 0.44 -14.90
C GLU A 97 11.33 1.65 -14.52
N PHE A 98 11.95 2.83 -14.58
CA PHE A 98 11.23 4.08 -14.34
C PHE A 98 10.10 4.25 -15.36
N GLN A 99 8.88 4.41 -14.84
CA GLN A 99 7.71 4.87 -15.58
C GLN A 99 7.08 6.01 -14.77
N SER A 100 6.37 6.92 -15.44
CA SER A 100 5.78 8.06 -14.75
C SER A 100 4.53 7.64 -13.97
N GLN A 101 4.38 8.12 -12.73
CA GLN A 101 3.18 7.93 -11.92
C GLN A 101 1.94 8.66 -12.49
N ASN A 102 2.12 9.54 -13.48
CA ASN A 102 1.01 10.14 -14.22
C ASN A 102 0.50 9.25 -15.35
N ASP A 103 1.21 8.15 -15.64
CA ASP A 103 0.85 7.26 -16.73
C ASP A 103 -0.27 6.32 -16.26
N PRO A 104 -1.31 6.07 -17.07
CA PRO A 104 -2.40 5.19 -16.70
C PRO A 104 -1.91 3.75 -16.45
N LEU A 105 -2.69 2.98 -15.69
CA LEU A 105 -2.44 1.55 -15.54
C LEU A 105 -2.53 0.85 -16.90
N THR A 106 -1.62 -0.09 -17.11
CA THR A 106 -1.55 -1.00 -18.24
C THR A 106 -2.05 -2.38 -17.82
N ALA A 107 -2.32 -3.26 -18.79
CA ALA A 107 -2.65 -4.66 -18.49
C ALA A 107 -1.54 -5.35 -17.66
N ALA A 108 -0.27 -5.07 -17.96
CA ALA A 108 0.86 -5.66 -17.23
C ALA A 108 0.92 -5.21 -15.75
N ASP A 109 0.44 -4.01 -15.44
CA ASP A 109 0.34 -3.54 -14.05
C ASP A 109 -0.77 -4.27 -13.30
N LEU A 110 -1.91 -4.48 -13.96
CA LEU A 110 -3.04 -5.22 -13.41
C LEU A 110 -2.74 -6.71 -13.24
N ASP A 111 -2.01 -7.32 -14.18
CA ASP A 111 -1.57 -8.71 -14.09
C ASP A 111 -0.64 -8.92 -12.89
N ALA A 112 0.35 -8.02 -12.71
CA ALA A 112 1.26 -8.07 -11.56
C ALA A 112 0.51 -7.85 -10.23
N ALA A 113 -0.41 -6.88 -10.21
CA ALA A 113 -1.28 -6.64 -9.06
C ALA A 113 -2.11 -7.88 -8.69
N TRP A 114 -2.72 -8.52 -9.68
CA TRP A 114 -3.52 -9.73 -9.51
C TRP A 114 -2.69 -10.93 -9.04
N GLU A 115 -1.49 -11.11 -9.59
CA GLU A 115 -0.54 -12.15 -9.16
C GLU A 115 -0.22 -12.02 -7.67
N VAL A 116 0.05 -10.80 -7.19
CA VAL A 116 0.33 -10.57 -5.76
C VAL A 116 -0.90 -10.89 -4.93
N LEU A 117 -2.08 -10.34 -5.25
CA LEU A 117 -3.31 -10.61 -4.48
C LEU A 117 -3.62 -12.10 -4.39
N SER A 118 -3.44 -12.84 -5.49
CA SER A 118 -3.71 -14.28 -5.56
C SER A 118 -2.71 -15.12 -4.76
N SER A 119 -1.57 -14.55 -4.36
CA SER A 119 -0.50 -15.23 -3.62
C SER A 119 -0.50 -14.94 -2.12
N LEU A 120 -1.33 -13.99 -1.67
CA LEU A 120 -1.53 -13.65 -0.27
C LEU A 120 -2.64 -14.53 0.33
N GLU A 121 -2.53 -14.83 1.63
CA GLU A 121 -3.45 -15.72 2.34
C GLU A 121 -4.69 -14.95 2.83
N ASN A 122 -4.51 -13.69 3.23
CA ASN A 122 -5.60 -12.80 3.64
C ASN A 122 -6.09 -11.91 2.48
N GLU A 123 -7.21 -11.22 2.67
CA GLU A 123 -7.74 -10.26 1.71
C GLU A 123 -6.97 -8.93 1.74
N TYR A 124 -6.62 -8.44 0.55
CA TYR A 124 -5.91 -7.18 0.36
C TYR A 124 -6.60 -6.35 -0.72
N MET A 125 -6.48 -5.03 -0.59
CA MET A 125 -6.91 -4.06 -1.59
C MET A 125 -5.69 -3.41 -2.25
N ILE A 126 -5.91 -2.89 -3.47
CA ILE A 126 -4.89 -2.17 -4.23
C ILE A 126 -5.35 -0.74 -4.48
N ILE A 127 -4.43 0.21 -4.29
CA ILE A 127 -4.64 1.63 -4.56
C ILE A 127 -3.58 2.11 -5.55
N PHE A 128 -4.01 2.86 -6.56
CA PHE A 128 -3.16 3.56 -7.50
C PHE A 128 -3.50 5.05 -7.53
N ASN A 129 -2.58 5.88 -7.06
CA ASN A 129 -2.73 7.34 -7.05
C ASN A 129 -2.07 7.91 -8.32
N CYS A 130 -2.86 8.19 -9.36
CA CYS A 130 -2.36 8.70 -10.63
C CYS A 130 -2.08 10.21 -10.57
N GLY A 131 -0.81 10.58 -10.50
CA GLY A 131 -0.36 11.97 -10.46
C GLY A 131 -0.54 12.72 -9.13
N ALA A 132 -0.06 13.96 -9.10
CA ALA A 132 0.07 14.76 -7.88
C ALA A 132 -1.27 15.06 -7.19
N ASP A 133 -2.31 15.38 -7.98
CA ASP A 133 -3.64 15.71 -7.47
C ASP A 133 -4.34 14.49 -6.84
N ALA A 134 -3.95 13.28 -7.24
CA ALA A 134 -4.40 12.03 -6.60
C ALA A 134 -3.64 11.71 -5.29
N GLY A 135 -2.75 12.60 -4.83
CA GLY A 135 -1.96 12.40 -3.62
C GLY A 135 -0.68 11.59 -3.82
N ALA A 136 -0.22 11.40 -5.06
CA ALA A 136 1.06 10.74 -5.31
C ALA A 136 2.22 11.50 -4.65
N SER A 137 3.05 10.78 -3.90
CA SER A 137 4.25 11.35 -3.25
C SER A 137 5.56 11.05 -3.96
N VAL A 138 5.53 10.12 -4.92
CA VAL A 138 6.67 9.60 -5.67
C VAL A 138 6.31 9.60 -7.15
N GLY A 139 7.23 10.05 -8.01
CA GLY A 139 7.01 10.17 -9.44
C GLY A 139 7.21 8.88 -10.24
N HIS A 140 7.83 7.87 -9.64
CA HIS A 140 7.99 6.52 -10.20
C HIS A 140 6.70 5.74 -10.04
N LYS A 141 6.17 5.17 -11.13
CA LYS A 141 4.96 4.34 -11.17
C LYS A 141 4.98 3.20 -10.14
N HIS A 142 3.99 3.18 -9.27
CA HIS A 142 3.79 2.14 -8.26
C HIS A 142 2.33 2.02 -7.83
N LEU A 143 1.97 0.80 -7.43
CA LEU A 143 0.71 0.49 -6.73
C LEU A 143 0.98 0.28 -5.25
N GLN A 144 -0.01 0.57 -4.41
CA GLN A 144 0.02 0.32 -2.97
C GLN A 144 -0.92 -0.83 -2.63
N ILE A 145 -0.49 -1.74 -1.77
CA ILE A 145 -1.29 -2.90 -1.38
C ILE A 145 -1.45 -2.88 0.14
N LEU A 146 -2.69 -2.97 0.60
CA LEU A 146 -3.10 -2.81 2.00
C LEU A 146 -4.01 -3.97 2.40
N PRO A 147 -3.93 -4.49 3.63
CA PRO A 147 -4.91 -5.45 4.12
C PRO A 147 -6.31 -4.82 4.08
N CYS A 148 -7.30 -5.61 3.66
CA CYS A 148 -8.69 -5.22 3.84
C CYS A 148 -9.02 -5.12 5.33
N PRO A 149 -9.91 -4.20 5.73
CA PRO A 149 -10.47 -4.25 7.08
C PRO A 149 -11.26 -5.55 7.27
N ASP A 150 -11.41 -5.99 8.53
CA ASP A 150 -12.36 -7.06 8.83
C ASP A 150 -13.76 -6.60 8.40
N PRO A 151 -14.45 -7.32 7.51
CA PRO A 151 -15.77 -6.92 7.01
C PRO A 151 -16.83 -6.84 8.11
N LYS A 152 -16.61 -7.50 9.27
CA LYS A 152 -17.45 -7.37 10.46
C LYS A 152 -17.29 -6.03 11.18
N GLU A 153 -16.13 -5.39 11.02
CA GLU A 153 -15.77 -4.12 11.67
C GLU A 153 -15.94 -2.93 10.73
N HIS A 154 -15.66 -3.11 9.43
CA HIS A 154 -15.81 -2.07 8.42
C HIS A 154 -16.02 -2.66 7.02
N THR A 155 -17.20 -2.46 6.46
CA THR A 155 -17.51 -2.88 5.09
C THR A 155 -17.06 -1.81 4.09
N LEU A 156 -16.25 -2.19 3.11
CA LEU A 156 -15.83 -1.29 2.03
C LEU A 156 -16.99 -1.06 1.05
N PHE A 157 -17.06 0.13 0.46
CA PHE A 157 -17.90 0.37 -0.72
C PHE A 157 -17.23 -0.24 -1.97
N PRO A 158 -17.96 -0.90 -2.90
CA PRO A 158 -19.41 -0.97 -3.04
C PRO A 158 -20.12 -2.15 -2.36
N GLU A 159 -19.45 -2.90 -1.49
CA GLU A 159 -20.08 -4.06 -0.82
C GLU A 159 -21.17 -3.66 0.18
N THR A 160 -21.19 -2.38 0.58
CA THR A 160 -22.35 -1.77 1.21
C THR A 160 -23.48 -1.64 0.18
N ASN A 161 -24.55 -2.42 0.35
CA ASN A 161 -25.81 -2.25 -0.39
C ASN A 161 -26.40 -0.84 -0.10
N LEU A 162 -25.93 0.18 -0.81
CA LEU A 162 -26.45 1.55 -0.70
C LEU A 162 -27.86 1.72 -1.27
N LEU A 163 -28.40 0.69 -1.93
CA LEU A 163 -29.68 0.75 -2.64
C LEU A 163 -30.89 0.34 -1.80
N GLU A 164 -30.70 -0.13 -0.55
CA GLU A 164 -31.83 -0.55 0.30
C GLU A 164 -32.35 0.55 1.26
N GLU A 165 -31.68 1.71 1.36
CA GLU A 165 -32.18 2.87 2.10
C GLU A 165 -32.42 4.08 1.16
N GLY A 166 -33.39 3.94 0.25
CA GLY A 166 -34.12 5.08 -0.32
C GLY A 166 -35.34 5.43 0.55
N PRO A 167 -35.80 6.70 0.58
CA PRO A 167 -36.93 7.13 1.40
C PRO A 167 -38.26 6.44 1.04
#